data_AF-A0A2H1FX97-F1
#
_entry.id   AF-A0A2H1FX97-F1
#
_cell.length_a   1.000
_cell.length_b   1.000
_cell.length_c   1.000
_cell.angle_alpha   90.00
_cell.angle_beta   90.00
_cell.angle_gamma   90.00
#
_symmetry.space_group_name_H-M   'P 1'
#
loop_
_entity.id
_entity.type
_entity.pdbx_description
1 polymer ?
#
loop_
_entity_poly.entity_id
_entity_poly.type
_entity_poly.pdbx_seq_one_letter_code
_entity_poly.pdbx_strand_id
1 'polypeptide(L)'
;MAGHEAAPTVMAYPHRSDIYTYRVPTPPRIVVPPPNLNADSIPDIPLKSIQNPAHNFMSNVSYQNLIQQNAPLEWTYERRREAQSILPFLSLGPMTAAKDEAYLRREGVTMLLGVRQRHETFTSRLMQSATRLAEQLGLEIQYIDLASNADLIHSFPATTAAINSHLSGVYTSSQGQKSGKVLVFCESGNERSAAVVAAYLMETHADVDYIKAMQLCQAQRFCVNFDDGLKRLLQGYWDIVQARREVGCDVEGERRAVAGKAKRGLERDNDGDEEMDMDGETQDDIERFGDRTFAPFQDM
;
A
#
# COMPACT_ATOMS: atom_id res chain seq x y z
N MET A 1 -42.97 57.73 36.90
CA MET A 1 -42.11 56.73 37.57
C MET A 1 -42.37 55.40 36.91
N ALA A 2 -41.41 54.93 36.13
CA ALA A 2 -41.49 53.66 35.41
C ALA A 2 -41.08 52.52 36.37
N GLY A 3 -41.96 51.54 36.54
CA GLY A 3 -41.63 50.27 37.17
C GLY A 3 -41.51 49.21 36.08
N HIS A 4 -40.28 48.92 35.66
CA HIS A 4 -39.97 47.82 34.75
C HIS A 4 -40.03 46.51 35.55
N GLU A 5 -41.05 45.69 35.30
CA GLU A 5 -41.13 44.33 35.83
C GLU A 5 -40.29 43.42 34.91
N ALA A 6 -39.15 42.95 35.41
CA ALA A 6 -38.23 42.10 34.65
C ALA A 6 -38.78 40.68 34.58
N ALA A 7 -39.00 40.17 33.36
CA ALA A 7 -39.36 38.79 33.11
C ALA A 7 -38.25 37.83 33.59
N PRO A 8 -38.58 36.65 34.13
CA PRO A 8 -37.58 35.69 34.59
C PRO A 8 -36.74 35.20 33.41
N THR A 9 -35.43 35.38 33.51
CA THR A 9 -34.44 34.86 32.56
C THR A 9 -34.49 33.33 32.56
N VAL A 10 -35.17 32.74 31.58
CA VAL A 10 -35.08 31.31 31.31
C VAL A 10 -33.64 31.02 30.91
N MET A 11 -32.90 30.29 31.75
CA MET A 11 -31.60 29.74 31.36
C MET A 11 -31.83 28.72 30.24
N ALA A 12 -31.71 29.18 28.99
CA ALA A 12 -31.62 28.31 27.85
C ALA A 12 -30.24 27.65 27.86
N TYR A 13 -30.18 26.39 28.30
CA TYR A 13 -29.00 25.57 28.14
C TYR A 13 -28.66 25.49 26.63
N PRO A 14 -27.46 25.88 26.19
CA PRO A 14 -27.13 26.00 24.76
C PRO A 14 -26.89 24.64 24.08
N HIS A 15 -27.09 23.53 24.78
CA HIS A 15 -27.00 22.21 24.18
C HIS A 15 -28.40 21.75 23.78
N ARG A 16 -28.70 21.84 22.48
CA ARG A 16 -29.65 20.93 21.85
C ARG A 16 -29.32 19.55 22.39
N SER A 17 -30.23 18.95 23.15
CA SER A 17 -30.10 17.57 23.57
C SER A 17 -29.97 16.74 22.30
N ASP A 18 -28.76 16.25 22.03
CA ASP A 18 -28.53 15.31 20.94
C ASP A 18 -29.52 14.16 21.07
N ILE A 19 -30.10 13.75 19.95
CA ILE A 19 -31.11 12.69 19.89
C ILE A 19 -30.49 11.42 20.47
N TYR A 20 -30.90 11.07 21.69
CA TYR A 20 -30.43 9.85 22.35
C TYR A 20 -30.85 8.64 21.51
N THR A 21 -29.89 7.99 20.88
CA THR A 21 -30.10 6.77 20.11
C THR A 21 -29.62 5.58 20.91
N TYR A 22 -30.48 4.56 21.05
CA TYR A 22 -30.14 3.29 21.70
C TYR A 22 -29.20 2.41 20.87
N ARG A 23 -28.85 2.83 19.65
CA ARG A 23 -27.90 2.11 18.81
C ARG A 23 -26.50 2.64 19.02
N VAL A 24 -25.56 1.72 19.23
CA VAL A 24 -24.14 2.03 19.12
C VAL A 24 -23.87 2.69 17.75
N PRO A 25 -23.10 3.78 17.69
CA PRO A 25 -22.74 4.41 16.44
C PRO A 25 -22.11 3.39 15.49
N THR A 26 -22.53 3.41 14.23
CA THR A 26 -21.89 2.57 13.22
C THR A 26 -20.45 3.06 13.03
N PRO A 27 -19.45 2.15 12.98
CA PRO A 27 -18.08 2.56 12.70
C PRO A 27 -18.01 3.40 11.44
N PRO A 28 -17.18 4.47 11.42
CA PRO A 28 -17.04 5.32 10.24
C PRO A 28 -16.57 4.47 9.06
N ARG A 29 -17.28 4.58 7.93
CA ARG A 29 -16.95 3.85 6.71
C ARG A 29 -16.02 4.68 5.85
N ILE A 30 -15.04 4.00 5.26
CA ILE A 30 -14.22 4.57 4.20
C ILE A 30 -15.07 4.55 2.92
N VAL A 31 -15.40 5.74 2.44
CA VAL A 31 -16.10 5.94 1.16
C VAL A 31 -15.04 6.04 0.07
N VAL A 32 -15.10 5.12 -0.89
CA VAL A 32 -14.27 5.18 -2.11
C VAL A 32 -15.16 5.80 -3.19
N PRO A 33 -14.99 7.09 -3.51
CA PRO A 33 -15.80 7.71 -4.55
C PRO A 33 -15.46 7.11 -5.92
N PRO A 34 -16.38 7.16 -6.89
CA PRO A 34 -16.02 6.85 -8.27
C PRO A 34 -14.92 7.81 -8.76
N PRO A 35 -13.98 7.37 -9.60
CA PRO A 35 -12.96 8.23 -10.16
C PRO A 35 -13.58 9.28 -11.09
N ASN A 36 -12.93 10.44 -11.20
CA ASN A 36 -13.34 11.48 -12.14
C ASN A 36 -13.25 10.97 -13.57
N LEU A 37 -14.27 11.24 -14.37
CA LEU A 37 -14.32 10.87 -15.77
C LEU A 37 -13.84 12.02 -16.64
N ASN A 38 -13.11 11.70 -17.71
CA ASN A 38 -12.73 12.66 -18.76
C ASN A 38 -13.91 12.91 -19.73
N ALA A 39 -13.67 13.72 -20.77
CA ALA A 39 -14.68 14.06 -21.78
C ALA A 39 -15.27 12.82 -22.49
N ASP A 40 -14.51 11.73 -22.58
CA ASP A 40 -14.92 10.45 -23.17
C ASP A 40 -15.57 9.51 -22.16
N SER A 41 -15.90 9.99 -20.95
CA SER A 41 -16.47 9.19 -19.85
C SER A 41 -15.56 8.06 -19.35
N ILE A 42 -14.24 8.21 -19.52
CA ILE A 42 -13.21 7.27 -19.06
C ILE A 42 -12.56 7.84 -17.80
N PRO A 43 -12.35 7.04 -16.75
CA PRO A 43 -11.63 7.51 -15.57
C PRO A 43 -10.24 8.05 -15.92
N ASP A 44 -9.95 9.28 -15.50
CA ASP A 44 -8.63 9.90 -15.64
C ASP A 44 -7.89 9.86 -14.30
N ILE A 45 -6.99 8.90 -14.17
CA ILE A 45 -6.23 8.67 -12.94
C ILE A 45 -4.73 8.74 -13.30
N PRO A 46 -4.08 9.92 -13.14
CA PRO A 46 -2.66 10.05 -13.45
C PRO A 46 -1.83 9.20 -12.49
N LEU A 47 -0.73 8.64 -12.99
CA LEU A 47 0.15 7.76 -12.23
C LEU A 47 1.60 8.22 -12.40
N LYS A 48 2.31 8.36 -11.27
CA LYS A 48 3.74 8.68 -11.23
C LYS A 48 4.48 7.61 -10.44
N SER A 49 5.29 6.81 -11.12
CA SER A 49 6.17 5.83 -10.47
C SER A 49 7.22 6.53 -9.60
N ILE A 50 7.54 5.94 -8.46
CA ILE A 50 8.70 6.34 -7.65
C ILE A 50 9.96 5.89 -8.39
N GLN A 51 10.87 6.82 -8.61
CA GLN A 51 12.17 6.49 -9.21
C GLN A 51 13.02 5.77 -8.16
N ASN A 52 13.26 4.48 -8.40
CA ASN A 52 14.21 3.70 -7.62
C ASN A 52 15.26 3.12 -8.58
N PRO A 53 16.56 3.37 -8.36
CA PRO A 53 17.63 2.82 -9.20
C PRO A 53 17.58 1.29 -9.33
N ALA A 54 17.09 0.59 -8.30
CA ALA A 54 16.93 -0.87 -8.31
C ALA A 54 15.79 -1.36 -9.22
N HIS A 55 14.82 -0.50 -9.55
CA HIS A 55 13.61 -0.83 -10.32
C HIS A 55 13.52 0.01 -11.60
N ASN A 56 14.62 0.08 -12.35
CA ASN A 56 14.73 0.82 -13.61
C ASN A 56 13.71 0.43 -14.69
N PHE A 57 13.12 -0.77 -14.62
CA PHE A 57 12.06 -1.18 -15.54
C PHE A 57 10.84 -0.26 -15.48
N MET A 58 10.55 0.35 -14.32
CA MET A 58 9.36 1.18 -14.10
C MET A 58 9.42 2.54 -14.81
N SER A 59 10.62 3.10 -15.03
CA SER A 59 10.78 4.41 -15.68
C SER A 59 10.48 4.38 -17.17
N ASN A 60 10.56 3.20 -17.79
CA ASN A 60 10.33 3.01 -19.22
C ASN A 60 8.87 2.65 -19.54
N VAL A 61 8.02 2.58 -18.52
CA VAL A 61 6.61 2.23 -18.67
C VAL A 61 5.81 3.51 -18.92
N SER A 62 5.05 3.52 -20.02
CA SER A 62 4.05 4.57 -20.24
C SER A 62 2.84 4.30 -19.34
N TYR A 63 2.62 5.21 -18.39
CA TYR A 63 1.43 5.18 -17.52
C TYR A 63 0.25 5.94 -18.13
N GLN A 64 0.37 6.42 -19.37
CA GLN A 64 -0.69 7.16 -20.04
C GLN A 64 -1.76 6.20 -20.58
N ASN A 65 -3.04 6.58 -20.44
CA ASN A 65 -4.19 5.86 -20.98
C ASN A 65 -4.38 4.41 -20.47
N LEU A 66 -3.84 4.07 -19.30
CA LEU A 66 -3.98 2.72 -18.73
C LEU A 66 -5.44 2.26 -18.65
N ILE A 67 -6.34 3.15 -18.28
CA ILE A 67 -7.76 2.83 -18.05
C ILE A 67 -8.56 2.73 -19.35
N GLN A 68 -8.09 3.36 -20.43
CA GLN A 68 -8.75 3.27 -21.74
C GLN A 68 -8.72 1.84 -22.30
N GLN A 69 -7.74 1.03 -21.91
CA GLN A 69 -7.62 -0.37 -22.37
C GLN A 69 -8.68 -1.30 -21.76
N ASN A 70 -9.25 -0.97 -20.60
CA ASN A 70 -10.30 -1.75 -19.93
C ASN A 70 -11.44 -0.85 -19.45
N ALA A 71 -12.04 -0.07 -20.36
CA ALA A 71 -13.07 0.91 -20.01
C ALA A 71 -14.23 0.26 -19.21
N PRO A 72 -14.61 0.82 -18.03
CA PRO A 72 -15.72 0.31 -17.23
C PRO A 72 -17.05 0.20 -17.99
N LEU A 73 -17.25 1.07 -18.99
CA LEU A 73 -18.44 1.13 -19.82
C LEU A 73 -18.64 -0.11 -20.72
N GLU A 74 -17.56 -0.85 -21.01
CA GLU A 74 -17.59 -2.08 -21.83
C GLU A 74 -17.60 -3.35 -20.97
N TRP A 75 -17.84 -3.23 -19.67
CA TRP A 75 -17.79 -4.38 -18.77
C TRP A 75 -18.95 -5.35 -19.03
N THR A 76 -18.62 -6.62 -19.27
CA THR A 76 -19.59 -7.73 -19.32
C THR A 76 -19.35 -8.66 -18.13
N TYR A 77 -20.39 -9.39 -17.70
CA TYR A 77 -20.28 -10.32 -16.57
C TYR A 77 -19.19 -11.39 -16.78
N GLU A 78 -18.95 -11.80 -18.03
CA GLU A 78 -17.96 -12.81 -18.39
C GLU A 78 -16.51 -12.37 -18.11
N ARG A 79 -16.21 -11.07 -18.23
CA ARG A 79 -14.87 -10.53 -17.94
C ARG A 79 -14.39 -10.82 -16.51
N ARG A 80 -15.28 -11.16 -15.57
CA ARG A 80 -14.90 -11.58 -14.21
C ARG A 80 -14.04 -12.85 -14.20
N ARG A 81 -14.15 -13.71 -15.22
CA ARG A 81 -13.40 -14.97 -15.37
C ARG A 81 -12.03 -14.77 -16.03
N GLU A 82 -11.81 -13.61 -16.62
CA GLU A 82 -10.58 -13.20 -17.29
C GLU A 82 -9.71 -12.40 -16.33
N ALA A 83 -8.42 -12.31 -16.63
CA ALA A 83 -7.50 -11.40 -15.95
C ALA A 83 -7.43 -10.06 -16.70
N GLN A 84 -7.36 -8.95 -15.96
CA GLN A 84 -7.25 -7.60 -16.52
C GLN A 84 -5.90 -6.99 -16.16
N SER A 85 -5.34 -6.23 -17.10
CA SER A 85 -4.10 -5.49 -16.87
C SER A 85 -4.37 -4.28 -15.98
N ILE A 86 -3.71 -4.22 -14.83
CA ILE A 86 -3.76 -3.05 -13.93
C ILE A 86 -2.65 -2.06 -14.30
N LEU A 87 -1.46 -2.60 -14.57
CA LEU A 87 -0.33 -1.91 -15.19
C LEU A 87 0.12 -2.72 -16.43
N PRO A 88 0.97 -2.17 -17.31
CA PRO A 88 1.42 -2.89 -18.50
C PRO A 88 2.14 -4.21 -18.18
N PHE A 89 2.82 -4.27 -17.03
CA PHE A 89 3.56 -5.44 -16.54
C PHE A 89 2.84 -6.18 -15.39
N LEU A 90 1.65 -5.75 -14.97
CA LEU A 90 0.94 -6.31 -13.81
C LEU A 90 -0.53 -6.56 -14.15
N SER A 91 -0.93 -7.83 -14.09
CA SER A 91 -2.32 -8.26 -14.31
C SER A 91 -2.92 -8.83 -13.04
N LEU A 92 -4.23 -8.62 -12.87
CA LEU A 92 -5.02 -9.12 -11.76
C LEU A 92 -6.11 -10.03 -12.30
N GLY A 93 -6.27 -11.22 -11.72
CA GLY A 93 -7.31 -12.12 -12.17
C GLY A 93 -7.69 -13.26 -11.22
N PRO A 94 -8.69 -14.05 -11.61
CA PRO A 94 -9.08 -15.27 -10.91
C PRO A 94 -8.12 -16.42 -11.23
N MET A 95 -8.24 -17.49 -10.45
CA MET A 95 -7.49 -18.72 -10.67
C MET A 95 -7.74 -19.35 -12.05
N THR A 96 -8.90 -19.11 -12.67
CA THR A 96 -9.20 -19.60 -14.02
C THR A 96 -8.27 -19.00 -15.07
N ALA A 97 -7.93 -17.71 -14.95
CA ALA A 97 -7.00 -17.05 -15.86
C ALA A 97 -5.56 -17.56 -15.68
N ALA A 98 -5.17 -17.93 -14.46
CA ALA A 98 -3.88 -18.55 -14.18
C ALA A 98 -3.74 -19.98 -14.76
N LYS A 99 -4.85 -20.59 -15.21
CA LYS A 99 -4.87 -21.91 -15.87
C LYS A 99 -5.07 -21.82 -17.38
N ASP A 100 -5.20 -20.61 -17.92
CA ASP A 100 -5.42 -20.39 -19.34
C ASP A 100 -4.08 -20.21 -20.05
N GLU A 101 -3.57 -21.29 -20.65
CA GLU A 101 -2.32 -21.27 -21.41
C GLU A 101 -2.35 -20.23 -22.54
N ALA A 102 -3.48 -20.09 -23.22
CA ALA A 102 -3.61 -19.16 -24.34
C ALA A 102 -3.50 -17.71 -23.87
N TYR A 103 -4.12 -17.38 -22.73
CA TYR A 103 -3.95 -16.08 -22.07
C TYR A 103 -2.49 -15.85 -21.65
N LEU A 104 -1.89 -16.79 -20.92
CA LEU A 104 -0.52 -16.64 -20.40
C LEU A 104 0.50 -16.40 -21.51
N ARG A 105 0.39 -17.14 -22.63
CA ARG A 105 1.26 -16.97 -23.80
C ARG A 105 0.99 -15.66 -24.53
N ARG A 106 -0.29 -15.31 -24.77
CA ARG A 106 -0.67 -14.10 -25.51
C ARG A 106 -0.21 -12.84 -24.79
N GLU A 107 -0.40 -12.78 -23.48
CA GLU A 107 -0.02 -11.63 -22.66
C GLU A 107 1.47 -11.60 -22.33
N GLY A 108 2.20 -12.70 -22.57
CA GLY A 108 3.62 -12.80 -22.24
C GLY A 108 3.89 -12.80 -20.74
N VAL A 109 3.04 -13.48 -19.96
CA VAL A 109 3.22 -13.61 -18.51
C VAL A 109 4.51 -14.38 -18.23
N THR A 110 5.35 -13.85 -17.33
CA THR A 110 6.63 -14.42 -16.92
C THR A 110 6.62 -14.94 -15.48
N MET A 111 5.71 -14.43 -14.64
CA MET A 111 5.52 -14.88 -13.26
C MET A 111 4.05 -14.99 -12.88
N LEU A 112 3.74 -16.05 -12.14
CA LEU A 112 2.47 -16.26 -11.46
C LEU A 112 2.63 -16.04 -9.96
N LEU A 113 1.84 -15.13 -9.40
CA LEU A 113 1.81 -14.84 -7.97
C LEU A 113 0.44 -15.21 -7.39
N GLY A 114 0.37 -16.34 -6.70
CA GLY A 114 -0.86 -16.86 -6.10
C GLY A 114 -1.02 -16.45 -4.64
N VAL A 115 -2.12 -15.78 -4.30
CA VAL A 115 -2.48 -15.46 -2.92
C VAL A 115 -3.53 -16.46 -2.43
N ARG A 116 -3.16 -17.33 -1.49
CA ARG A 116 -4.02 -18.40 -1.00
C ARG A 116 -4.18 -18.35 0.51
N GLN A 117 -5.37 -18.76 0.97
CA GLN A 117 -5.59 -18.95 2.39
C GLN A 117 -5.09 -20.34 2.79
N ARG A 118 -4.20 -20.37 3.78
CA ARG A 118 -3.71 -21.60 4.41
C ARG A 118 -4.76 -22.08 5.41
N HIS A 119 -5.44 -23.17 5.07
CA HIS A 119 -6.28 -23.87 6.03
C HIS A 119 -5.46 -24.96 6.72
N GLU A 120 -5.51 -25.04 8.05
CA GLU A 120 -4.70 -25.97 8.88
C GLU A 120 -4.84 -27.45 8.47
N THR A 121 -6.00 -27.81 7.91
CA THR A 121 -6.31 -29.19 7.48
C THR A 121 -6.25 -29.40 5.97
N PHE A 122 -6.14 -28.34 5.15
CA PHE A 122 -6.17 -28.47 3.70
C PHE A 122 -5.38 -27.36 3.00
N THR A 123 -4.20 -27.70 2.50
CA THR A 123 -3.56 -26.87 1.48
C THR A 123 -4.45 -26.90 0.24
N SER A 124 -4.92 -25.73 -0.20
CA SER A 124 -5.80 -25.60 -1.37
C SER A 124 -5.16 -26.25 -2.60
N ARG A 125 -5.51 -27.52 -2.87
CA ARG A 125 -5.06 -28.24 -4.09
C ARG A 125 -5.57 -27.57 -5.36
N LEU A 126 -6.52 -26.64 -5.23
CA LEU A 126 -7.13 -25.90 -6.32
C LEU A 126 -6.07 -25.18 -7.18
N MET A 127 -4.98 -24.72 -6.56
CA MET A 127 -3.90 -24.00 -7.25
C MET A 127 -2.80 -24.89 -7.83
N GLN A 128 -2.75 -26.20 -7.52
CA GLN A 128 -1.71 -27.10 -8.05
C GLN A 128 -1.72 -27.19 -9.58
N SER A 129 -2.89 -27.05 -10.18
CA SER A 129 -3.04 -27.02 -11.64
C SER A 129 -2.37 -25.80 -12.29
N ALA A 130 -2.44 -24.63 -11.64
CA ALA A 130 -1.71 -23.44 -12.09
C ALA A 130 -0.20 -23.63 -11.96
N THR A 131 0.27 -24.29 -10.88
CA THR A 131 1.68 -24.66 -10.73
C THR A 131 2.18 -25.56 -11.84
N ARG A 132 1.44 -26.64 -12.17
CA ARG A 132 1.83 -27.55 -13.25
C ARG A 132 1.92 -26.84 -14.60
N LEU A 133 0.97 -25.95 -14.88
CA LEU A 133 0.99 -25.19 -16.12
C LEU A 133 2.17 -24.20 -16.15
N ALA A 134 2.45 -23.52 -15.04
CA ALA A 134 3.61 -22.63 -14.92
C ALA A 134 4.92 -23.39 -15.18
N GLU A 135 5.09 -24.57 -14.57
CA GLU A 135 6.26 -25.43 -14.79
C GLU A 135 6.39 -25.86 -16.25
N GLN A 136 5.27 -26.24 -16.90
CA GLN A 136 5.24 -26.61 -18.32
C GLN A 136 5.62 -25.45 -19.24
N LEU A 137 5.25 -24.23 -18.88
CA LEU A 137 5.54 -23.01 -19.63
C LEU A 137 6.88 -22.35 -19.25
N GLY A 138 7.57 -22.87 -18.23
CA GLY A 138 8.81 -22.28 -17.71
C GLY A 138 8.61 -20.93 -17.02
N LEU A 139 7.44 -20.69 -16.43
CA LEU A 139 7.11 -19.47 -15.70
C LEU A 139 7.57 -19.57 -14.24
N GLU A 140 8.00 -18.45 -13.67
CA GLU A 140 8.23 -18.37 -12.23
C GLU A 140 6.89 -18.43 -11.49
N ILE A 141 6.81 -19.19 -10.40
CA ILE A 141 5.60 -19.26 -9.59
C ILE A 141 5.92 -19.08 -8.11
N GLN A 142 5.17 -18.20 -7.47
CA GLN A 142 5.27 -17.95 -6.04
C GLN A 142 3.89 -17.95 -5.39
N TYR A 143 3.82 -18.49 -4.17
CA TYR A 143 2.60 -18.49 -3.38
C TYR A 143 2.80 -17.73 -2.07
N ILE A 144 1.78 -16.97 -1.71
CA ILE A 144 1.65 -16.31 -0.41
C ILE A 144 0.57 -17.05 0.36
N ASP A 145 0.99 -17.65 1.48
CA ASP A 145 0.13 -18.39 2.39
C ASP A 145 -0.33 -17.48 3.53
N LEU A 146 -1.63 -17.19 3.56
CA LEU A 146 -2.25 -16.35 4.60
C LEU A 146 -3.03 -17.23 5.58
N ALA A 147 -2.80 -17.09 6.88
CA ALA A 147 -3.66 -17.76 7.87
C ALA A 147 -5.01 -17.04 7.98
N SER A 148 -5.01 -15.71 7.93
CA SER A 148 -6.19 -14.86 7.98
C SER A 148 -6.08 -13.66 7.02
N ASN A 149 -7.19 -12.97 6.78
CA ASN A 149 -7.18 -11.70 6.05
C ASN A 149 -6.39 -10.61 6.78
N ALA A 150 -6.24 -10.69 8.10
CA ALA A 150 -5.45 -9.73 8.88
C ALA A 150 -3.95 -9.87 8.59
N ASP A 151 -3.48 -11.08 8.29
CA ASP A 151 -2.06 -11.35 7.98
C ASP A 151 -1.62 -10.76 6.63
N LEU A 152 -2.58 -10.36 5.81
CA LEU A 152 -2.35 -9.81 4.49
C LEU A 152 -1.43 -8.57 4.54
N ILE A 153 -1.57 -7.73 5.57
CA ILE A 153 -0.77 -6.51 5.71
C ILE A 153 0.73 -6.81 5.85
N HIS A 154 1.09 -7.91 6.52
CA HIS A 154 2.49 -8.33 6.68
C HIS A 154 3.08 -8.87 5.38
N SER A 155 2.24 -9.40 4.48
CA SER A 155 2.68 -9.97 3.21
C SER A 155 2.99 -8.91 2.15
N PHE A 156 2.43 -7.71 2.25
CA PHE A 156 2.56 -6.69 1.19
C PHE A 156 4.00 -6.32 0.85
N PRO A 157 4.90 -5.99 1.81
CA PRO A 157 6.26 -5.58 1.45
C PRO A 157 7.04 -6.71 0.77
N ALA A 158 6.92 -7.94 1.29
CA ALA A 158 7.57 -9.11 0.72
C ALA A 158 7.06 -9.41 -0.70
N THR A 159 5.76 -9.19 -0.92
CA THR A 159 5.13 -9.38 -2.22
C THR A 159 5.58 -8.33 -3.23
N THR A 160 5.60 -7.06 -2.83
CA THR A 160 6.13 -5.97 -3.67
C THR A 160 7.58 -6.22 -4.05
N ALA A 161 8.41 -6.63 -3.09
CA ALA A 161 9.80 -6.97 -3.33
C ALA A 161 9.96 -8.13 -4.31
N ALA A 162 9.14 -9.18 -4.20
CA ALA A 162 9.20 -10.31 -5.11
C ALA A 162 8.79 -9.94 -6.55
N ILE A 163 7.71 -9.17 -6.71
CA ILE A 163 7.27 -8.66 -8.03
C ILE A 163 8.39 -7.83 -8.66
N ASN A 164 8.96 -6.89 -7.91
CA ASN A 164 10.01 -6.01 -8.42
C ASN A 164 11.31 -6.76 -8.73
N SER A 165 11.70 -7.73 -7.89
CA SER A 165 12.88 -8.56 -8.10
C SER A 165 12.76 -9.37 -9.40
N HIS A 166 11.61 -10.02 -9.62
CA HIS A 166 11.34 -10.75 -10.84
C HIS A 166 11.39 -9.84 -12.08
N LEU A 167 10.68 -8.71 -12.04
CA LEU A 167 10.61 -7.77 -13.17
C LEU A 167 11.98 -7.16 -13.49
N SER A 168 12.75 -6.75 -12.48
CA SER A 168 14.13 -6.27 -12.65
C SER A 168 15.05 -7.37 -13.21
N GLY A 169 14.87 -8.62 -12.78
CA GLY A 169 15.60 -9.77 -13.31
C GLY A 169 15.36 -9.97 -14.81
N VAL A 170 14.09 -10.06 -15.22
CA VAL A 170 13.70 -10.21 -16.63
C VAL A 170 14.18 -9.01 -17.48
N TYR A 171 14.04 -7.80 -16.94
CA TYR A 171 14.47 -6.57 -17.62
C TYR A 171 15.99 -6.56 -17.84
N THR A 172 16.77 -6.99 -16.83
CA THR A 172 18.23 -7.08 -16.92
C THR A 172 18.66 -8.20 -17.88
N SER A 173 18.06 -9.38 -17.79
CA SER A 173 18.36 -10.52 -18.68
C SER A 173 18.04 -10.22 -20.15
N SER A 174 17.06 -9.35 -20.40
CA SER A 174 16.70 -8.91 -21.76
C SER A 174 17.45 -7.67 -22.23
N GLN A 175 18.46 -7.20 -21.49
CA GLN A 175 19.22 -5.97 -21.80
C GLN A 175 18.31 -4.75 -22.00
N GLY A 176 17.23 -4.67 -21.23
CA GLY A 176 16.26 -3.58 -21.29
C GLY A 176 15.27 -3.63 -22.46
N GLN A 177 15.25 -4.71 -23.24
CA GLN A 177 14.34 -4.86 -24.38
C GLN A 177 12.95 -5.38 -24.00
N LYS A 178 12.84 -6.17 -22.93
CA LYS A 178 11.57 -6.76 -22.50
C LYS A 178 11.32 -6.49 -21.03
N SER A 179 10.15 -5.93 -20.73
CA SER A 179 9.60 -5.96 -19.38
C SER A 179 8.91 -7.30 -19.17
N GLY A 180 9.18 -7.97 -18.05
CA GLY A 180 8.38 -9.13 -17.65
C GLY A 180 6.93 -8.74 -17.38
N LYS A 181 6.07 -9.74 -17.18
CA LYS A 181 4.67 -9.52 -16.81
C LYS A 181 4.25 -10.48 -15.71
N VAL A 182 3.70 -9.95 -14.63
CA VAL A 182 3.27 -10.72 -13.47
C VAL A 182 1.75 -10.81 -13.46
N LEU A 183 1.21 -12.03 -13.30
CA LEU A 183 -0.21 -12.26 -13.01
C LEU A 183 -0.38 -12.53 -11.52
N VAL A 184 -1.04 -11.60 -10.82
CA VAL A 184 -1.46 -11.78 -9.42
C VAL A 184 -2.86 -12.35 -9.38
N PHE A 185 -3.04 -13.48 -8.72
CA PHE A 185 -4.34 -14.16 -8.66
C PHE A 185 -4.65 -14.73 -7.29
N CYS A 186 -5.95 -14.86 -7.01
CA CYS A 186 -6.47 -15.69 -5.94
C CYS A 186 -7.61 -16.55 -6.49
N GLU A 187 -8.44 -17.17 -5.65
CA GLU A 187 -9.56 -18.01 -6.10
C GLU A 187 -10.52 -17.26 -7.04
N SER A 188 -11.02 -16.10 -6.61
CA SER A 188 -11.97 -15.26 -7.36
C SER A 188 -11.33 -14.08 -8.10
N GLY A 189 -10.12 -13.68 -7.70
CA GLY A 189 -9.47 -12.48 -8.22
C GLY A 189 -10.09 -11.16 -7.74
N ASN A 190 -10.94 -11.17 -6.71
CA ASN A 190 -11.74 -10.00 -6.34
C ASN A 190 -11.35 -9.34 -5.01
N GLU A 191 -10.70 -10.07 -4.09
CA GLU A 191 -10.45 -9.61 -2.72
C GLU A 191 -8.94 -9.62 -2.41
N ARG A 192 -8.39 -10.77 -1.99
CA ARG A 192 -6.98 -10.90 -1.53
C ARG A 192 -5.95 -10.45 -2.57
N SER A 193 -6.03 -10.96 -3.80
CA SER A 193 -5.11 -10.57 -4.87
C SER A 193 -5.27 -9.10 -5.26
N ALA A 194 -6.50 -8.56 -5.21
CA ALA A 194 -6.76 -7.16 -5.50
C ALA A 194 -6.16 -6.23 -4.43
N ALA A 195 -6.22 -6.65 -3.16
CA ALA A 195 -5.58 -5.92 -2.06
C ALA A 195 -4.04 -5.95 -2.15
N VAL A 196 -3.44 -7.08 -2.56
CA VAL A 196 -2.00 -7.15 -2.88
C VAL A 196 -1.63 -6.17 -3.99
N VAL A 197 -2.41 -6.13 -5.07
CA VAL A 197 -2.14 -5.21 -6.20
C VAL A 197 -2.35 -3.75 -5.77
N ALA A 198 -3.37 -3.45 -4.96
CA ALA A 198 -3.57 -2.11 -4.42
C ALA A 198 -2.39 -1.69 -3.52
N ALA A 199 -1.89 -2.59 -2.69
CA ALA A 199 -0.70 -2.35 -1.86
C ALA A 199 0.56 -2.13 -2.70
N TYR A 200 0.74 -2.89 -3.78
CA TYR A 200 1.82 -2.66 -4.74
C TYR A 200 1.75 -1.26 -5.35
N LEU A 201 0.56 -0.83 -5.79
CA LEU A 201 0.36 0.51 -6.35
C LEU A 201 0.72 1.61 -5.34
N MET A 202 0.24 1.48 -4.10
CA MET A 202 0.57 2.41 -3.02
C MET A 202 2.07 2.47 -2.74
N GLU A 203 2.78 1.34 -2.75
CA GLU A 203 4.20 1.31 -2.41
C GLU A 203 5.08 1.86 -3.53
N THR A 204 4.71 1.63 -4.78
CA THR A 204 5.56 1.91 -5.95
C THR A 204 5.27 3.23 -6.65
N HIS A 205 4.14 3.89 -6.36
CA HIS A 205 3.77 5.16 -6.99
C HIS A 205 3.70 6.30 -5.96
N ALA A 206 4.24 7.45 -6.33
CA ALA A 206 4.40 8.59 -5.43
C ALA A 206 3.04 9.21 -5.07
N ASP A 207 2.15 9.27 -6.06
CA ASP A 207 0.89 9.98 -6.03
C ASP A 207 -0.33 9.05 -5.86
N VAL A 208 -0.14 7.86 -5.29
CA VAL A 208 -1.19 6.86 -5.08
C VAL A 208 -1.37 6.57 -3.60
N ASP A 209 -2.47 7.08 -3.04
CA ASP A 209 -2.95 6.70 -1.71
C ASP A 209 -3.85 5.45 -1.78
N TYR A 210 -4.34 5.00 -0.63
CA TYR A 210 -5.21 3.82 -0.53
C TYR A 210 -6.53 3.98 -1.30
N ILE A 211 -7.09 5.20 -1.36
CA ILE A 211 -8.34 5.47 -2.12
C ILE A 211 -8.08 5.34 -3.61
N LYS A 212 -7.06 6.02 -4.12
CA LYS A 212 -6.68 6.01 -5.53
C LYS A 212 -6.25 4.62 -5.99
N ALA A 213 -5.54 3.87 -5.14
CA ALA A 213 -5.20 2.47 -5.42
C ALA A 213 -6.45 1.60 -5.61
N MET A 214 -7.47 1.74 -4.74
CA MET A 214 -8.73 1.03 -4.89
C MET A 214 -9.49 1.45 -6.15
N GLN A 215 -9.53 2.76 -6.46
CA GLN A 215 -10.15 3.28 -7.68
C GLN A 215 -9.48 2.74 -8.94
N LEU A 216 -8.15 2.65 -8.97
CA LEU A 216 -7.41 2.08 -10.10
C LEU A 216 -7.75 0.61 -10.32
N CYS A 217 -7.75 -0.19 -9.25
CA CYS A 217 -8.14 -1.59 -9.33
C CYS A 217 -9.58 -1.75 -9.82
N GLN A 218 -10.52 -0.94 -9.32
CA GLN A 218 -11.93 -0.98 -9.72
C GLN A 218 -12.17 -0.48 -11.15
N ALA A 219 -11.42 0.52 -11.60
CA ALA A 219 -11.52 1.05 -12.96
C ALA A 219 -11.09 0.02 -14.00
N GLN A 220 -10.10 -0.81 -13.68
CA GLN A 220 -9.58 -1.85 -14.59
C GLN A 220 -10.32 -3.18 -14.47
N ARG A 221 -10.65 -3.58 -13.24
CA ARG A 221 -11.40 -4.81 -12.92
C ARG A 221 -12.59 -4.44 -12.04
N PHE A 222 -13.70 -4.12 -12.70
CA PHE A 222 -14.92 -3.63 -12.04
C PHE A 222 -15.47 -4.57 -10.95
N CYS A 223 -15.24 -5.89 -11.08
CA CYS A 223 -15.71 -6.87 -10.10
C CYS A 223 -14.83 -7.02 -8.85
N VAL A 224 -13.79 -6.21 -8.70
CA VAL A 224 -13.01 -6.13 -7.44
C VAL A 224 -13.90 -5.60 -6.32
N ASN A 225 -13.85 -6.26 -5.17
CA ASN A 225 -14.63 -5.90 -4.01
C ASN A 225 -13.72 -5.65 -2.81
N PHE A 226 -13.66 -4.39 -2.37
CA PHE A 226 -12.99 -4.00 -1.13
C PHE A 226 -14.04 -3.87 -0.04
N ASP A 227 -14.10 -4.86 0.86
CA ASP A 227 -14.96 -4.78 2.05
C ASP A 227 -14.39 -3.76 3.06
N ASP A 228 -15.19 -3.42 4.08
CA ASP A 228 -14.76 -2.43 5.08
C ASP A 228 -13.52 -2.91 5.87
N GLY A 229 -13.26 -4.22 5.95
CA GLY A 229 -12.04 -4.79 6.50
C GLY A 229 -10.81 -4.45 5.65
N LEU A 230 -10.84 -4.79 4.36
CA LEU A 230 -9.75 -4.52 3.42
C LEU A 230 -9.49 -3.03 3.25
N LYS A 231 -10.53 -2.18 3.21
CA LYS A 231 -10.33 -0.72 3.12
C LYS A 231 -9.51 -0.19 4.31
N ARG A 232 -9.85 -0.61 5.54
CA ARG A 232 -9.10 -0.23 6.75
C ARG A 232 -7.70 -0.81 6.77
N LEU A 233 -7.54 -2.03 6.28
CA LEU A 233 -6.24 -2.67 6.17
C LEU A 233 -5.33 -1.92 5.17
N LEU A 234 -5.86 -1.52 4.01
CA LEU A 234 -5.12 -0.72 3.03
C LEU A 234 -4.80 0.69 3.55
N GLN A 235 -5.73 1.31 4.29
CA GLN A 235 -5.46 2.58 4.98
C GLN A 235 -4.31 2.44 5.99
N GLY A 236 -4.35 1.43 6.86
CA GLY A 236 -3.27 1.20 7.83
C GLY A 236 -1.93 0.88 7.15
N TYR A 237 -1.95 0.17 6.01
CA TYR A 237 -0.73 -0.04 5.23
C TYR A 237 -0.22 1.25 4.58
N TRP A 238 -1.11 2.12 4.11
CA TRP A 238 -0.73 3.42 3.58
C TRP A 238 0.02 4.26 4.62
N ASP A 239 -0.45 4.27 5.87
CA ASP A 239 0.22 4.98 6.97
C ASP A 239 1.65 4.43 7.19
N ILE A 240 1.83 3.10 7.11
CA ILE A 240 3.15 2.45 7.17
C ILE A 240 4.02 2.88 5.98
N VAL A 241 3.45 2.94 4.77
CA VAL A 241 4.18 3.37 3.56
C VAL A 241 4.61 4.84 3.67
N GLN A 242 3.76 5.73 4.18
CA GLN A 242 4.11 7.13 4.43
C GLN A 242 5.25 7.26 5.42
N ALA A 243 5.14 6.61 6.59
CA ALA A 243 6.19 6.63 7.60
C ALA A 243 7.54 6.12 7.05
N ARG A 244 7.55 5.07 6.22
CA ARG A 244 8.77 4.57 5.57
C ARG A 244 9.39 5.57 4.60
N ARG A 245 8.56 6.32 3.87
CA ARG A 245 9.03 7.35 2.92
C ARG A 245 9.66 8.53 3.65
N GLU A 246 9.06 8.97 4.75
CA GLU A 246 9.59 10.04 5.59
C GLU A 246 10.99 9.68 6.11
N VAL A 247 11.14 8.50 6.72
CA VAL A 247 12.44 8.02 7.21
C VAL A 247 13.46 7.86 6.08
N GLY A 248 13.05 7.36 4.90
CA GLY A 248 13.93 7.23 3.75
C GLY A 248 14.49 8.57 3.26
N CYS A 249 13.67 9.62 3.26
CA CYS A 249 14.10 10.97 2.91
C CYS A 249 15.04 11.57 3.96
N ASP A 250 14.80 11.33 5.26
CA ASP A 250 15.63 11.85 6.34
C ASP A 250 17.04 11.22 6.33
N VAL A 251 17.16 9.92 6.06
CA VAL A 251 18.46 9.24 5.95
C VAL A 251 19.29 9.76 4.76
N GLU A 252 18.65 10.09 3.64
CA GLU A 252 19.33 10.74 2.51
C GLU A 252 19.74 12.19 2.83
N GLY A 253 18.90 12.91 3.59
CA GLY A 253 19.20 14.24 4.13
C GLY A 253 20.38 14.26 5.10
N GLU A 254 20.44 13.30 6.02
CA GLU A 254 21.53 13.13 6.98
C GLU A 254 22.84 12.70 6.30
N ARG A 255 22.80 11.76 5.34
CA ARG A 255 23.98 11.41 4.54
C ARG A 255 24.56 12.61 3.78
N ARG A 256 23.70 13.52 3.34
CA ARG A 256 24.11 14.78 2.68
C ARG A 256 24.65 15.82 3.68
N ALA A 257 24.15 15.83 4.92
CA ALA A 257 24.64 16.69 6.00
C ALA A 257 25.99 16.22 6.59
N VAL A 258 26.21 14.90 6.69
CA VAL A 258 27.48 14.31 7.18
C VAL A 258 28.65 14.53 6.22
N ALA A 259 28.39 14.67 4.91
CA ALA A 259 29.42 15.05 3.93
C ALA A 259 29.88 16.53 4.04
N GLY A 260 29.16 17.38 4.79
CA GLY A 260 29.41 18.82 4.87
C GLY A 260 30.01 19.33 6.19
N LYS A 261 30.07 18.51 7.25
CA LYS A 261 30.65 18.91 8.54
C LYS A 261 31.30 17.70 9.22
N ALA A 262 32.62 17.58 9.04
CA ALA A 262 33.43 16.87 10.02
C ALA A 262 33.23 17.54 11.38
N LYS A 263 32.43 16.92 12.25
CA LYS A 263 32.37 17.26 13.68
C LYS A 263 33.80 17.14 14.21
N ARG A 264 34.34 18.26 14.68
CA ARG A 264 35.64 18.32 15.36
C ARG A 264 35.61 17.35 16.54
N GLY A 265 36.53 16.40 16.56
CA GLY A 265 36.74 15.53 17.72
C GLY A 265 37.05 16.38 18.93
N LEU A 266 36.37 16.11 20.05
CA LEU A 266 36.65 16.74 21.33
C LEU A 266 37.90 16.05 21.90
N GLU A 267 39.07 16.68 21.78
CA GLU A 267 40.24 16.27 22.54
C GLU A 267 40.00 16.58 24.02
N ARG A 268 40.22 15.56 24.84
CA ARG A 268 39.99 15.56 26.28
C ARG A 268 41.30 15.92 26.95
N ASP A 269 41.57 17.21 27.11
CA ASP A 269 42.62 17.70 28.00
C ASP A 269 42.01 18.06 29.35
N ASN A 270 42.39 17.25 30.32
CA ASN A 270 42.17 17.39 31.74
C ASN A 270 43.28 18.27 32.32
N ASP A 271 42.93 19.35 33.03
CA ASP A 271 43.70 19.87 34.17
C ASP A 271 42.89 20.94 34.95
N GLY A 272 42.78 20.76 36.27
CA GLY A 272 42.79 21.86 37.25
C GLY A 272 41.45 22.36 37.83
N ASP A 273 40.95 21.61 38.82
CA ASP A 273 40.43 22.06 40.14
C ASP A 273 39.10 22.85 40.32
N GLU A 274 38.40 22.41 41.37
CA GLU A 274 37.45 23.10 42.26
C GLU A 274 35.91 22.79 42.16
N GLU A 275 35.49 22.01 43.16
CA GLU A 275 34.25 22.10 43.97
C GLU A 275 32.90 21.51 43.47
N MET A 276 32.54 20.40 44.15
CA MET A 276 31.22 19.87 44.59
C MET A 276 29.96 20.14 43.76
N ASP A 277 29.25 19.08 43.34
CA ASP A 277 28.06 18.60 44.09
C ASP A 277 27.46 17.32 43.48
N MET A 278 26.88 16.51 44.37
CA MET A 278 26.09 15.30 44.11
C MET A 278 24.82 15.63 43.33
N ASP A 279 24.51 14.84 42.27
CA ASP A 279 23.16 14.34 41.90
C ASP A 279 22.95 14.11 40.39
N GLY A 280 23.84 13.32 39.77
CA GLY A 280 23.73 12.83 38.39
C GLY A 280 22.60 11.81 38.13
N GLU A 281 21.46 11.90 38.81
CA GLU A 281 20.31 11.00 38.60
C GLU A 281 19.04 11.71 38.10
N THR A 282 19.04 13.03 37.89
CA THR A 282 17.80 13.77 37.56
C THR A 282 17.72 14.26 36.10
N GLN A 283 18.81 14.22 35.32
CA GLN A 283 18.81 14.82 33.98
C GLN A 283 18.02 14.00 32.95
N ASP A 284 18.09 12.66 33.03
CA ASP A 284 17.39 11.76 32.12
C ASP A 284 15.86 11.88 32.26
N ASP A 285 15.37 12.12 33.48
CA ASP A 285 13.94 12.33 33.73
C ASP A 285 13.46 13.72 33.24
N ILE A 286 14.34 14.73 33.23
CA ILE A 286 14.00 16.06 32.70
C ILE A 286 13.91 16.02 31.16
N GLU A 287 14.78 15.26 30.48
CA GLU A 287 14.75 15.10 29.02
C GLU A 287 13.60 14.20 28.53
N ARG A 288 13.13 13.26 29.36
CA ARG A 288 11.96 12.42 29.07
C ARG A 288 10.66 13.22 28.99
N PHE A 289 10.53 14.30 29.78
CA PHE A 289 9.33 15.15 29.86
C PHE A 289 9.53 16.55 29.24
N GLY A 290 10.75 16.89 28.80
CA GLY A 290 11.07 18.02 27.93
C GLY A 290 10.84 17.69 26.44
N ASP A 291 10.96 18.69 25.58
CA ASP A 291 10.52 18.67 24.17
C ASP A 291 10.78 17.36 23.39
N ARG A 292 9.81 17.03 22.53
CA ARG A 292 9.52 15.74 21.85
C ARG A 292 10.64 15.19 20.94
N THR A 293 11.82 14.94 21.49
CA THR A 293 12.96 14.36 20.76
C THR A 293 13.52 13.11 21.45
N PHE A 294 12.73 12.49 22.34
CA PHE A 294 13.07 11.24 22.99
C PHE A 294 12.60 10.04 22.15
N ALA A 295 13.53 9.23 21.66
CA ALA A 295 13.26 7.98 20.92
C ALA A 295 13.78 6.77 21.73
N PRO A 296 12.91 5.98 22.38
CA PRO A 296 13.30 5.00 23.41
C PRO A 296 13.93 3.70 22.90
N PHE A 297 14.13 3.53 21.59
CA PHE A 297 14.66 2.28 21.02
C PHE A 297 15.80 2.58 20.06
N GLN A 298 16.95 2.95 20.63
CA GLN A 298 18.24 2.88 19.97
C GLN A 298 18.86 1.54 20.35
N ASP A 299 19.02 0.64 19.39
CA ASP A 299 19.74 -0.63 19.59
C ASP A 299 21.25 -0.35 19.59
N MET A 300 21.98 -0.93 20.55
CA MET A 300 23.45 -0.93 20.62
C MET A 300 24.08 -1.84 19.57
#